data_AF-A0A2E3KJ54-F1
#
_entry.id   AF-A0A2E3KJ54-F1
#
_cell.length_a   1.000
_cell.length_b   1.000
_cell.length_c   1.000
_cell.angle_alpha   90.00
_cell.angle_beta   90.00
_cell.angle_gamma   90.00
#
_symmetry.space_group_name_H-M   'P 1'
#
loop_
_entity.id
_entity.type
_entity.pdbx_description
1 polymer ?
#
loop_
_entity_poly.entity_id
_entity_poly.type
_entity_poly.pdbx_seq_one_letter_code
_entity_poly.pdbx_strand_id
1 'polypeptide(L)'
;MIFHFRTIQRTLFVMKFPLPIVFGLCGVTLLSSPGHADNVYVTVEHVSGESGLIYSSGCCVPDFFFPAEGYVETSNCGTTSNGTCVQYRSMGIWLYPYPEAPEGGDLMSITVTGDRYPTSQLSGSGLLLLEFASDDFLSTAFLYQVLNSPDQQVNMTWPSSTEFTFGIPRGPFEANPQQSHIALIAYKPASTVTYLDNNAGAAPTLTFRYDVEVAEPCPQDIDGNGTVDGGDLSAILGFWGLSVDPPGTGPDLNGDGRVTGADLAEVLSYWGPCS
;
A
#
# COMPACT_ATOMS: atom_id res chain seq x y z
N MET A 1 60.38 -24.84 2.91
CA MET A 1 60.15 -23.74 3.88
C MET A 1 59.04 -24.21 4.81
N ILE A 2 59.38 -24.42 6.07
CA ILE A 2 58.59 -25.13 7.09
C ILE A 2 57.55 -24.15 7.66
N PHE A 3 56.26 -24.50 7.63
CA PHE A 3 55.23 -23.71 8.30
C PHE A 3 55.20 -24.07 9.79
N HIS A 4 55.59 -23.10 10.63
CA HIS A 4 55.46 -23.16 12.09
C HIS A 4 54.03 -22.79 12.49
N PHE A 5 53.32 -23.72 13.13
CA PHE A 5 52.14 -23.44 13.93
C PHE A 5 52.57 -22.75 15.24
N ARG A 6 52.08 -21.53 15.50
CA ARG A 6 52.17 -20.90 16.82
C ARG A 6 50.79 -20.85 17.46
N THR A 7 50.66 -21.61 18.54
CA THR A 7 49.60 -21.56 19.54
C THR A 7 49.69 -20.24 20.32
N ILE A 8 48.59 -19.49 20.45
CA ILE A 8 48.46 -18.40 21.43
C ILE A 8 47.15 -18.61 22.21
N GLN A 9 47.30 -18.68 23.53
CA GLN A 9 46.22 -18.83 24.51
C GLN A 9 45.57 -17.49 24.89
N ARG A 10 44.26 -17.58 25.13
CA ARG A 10 43.41 -16.87 26.12
C ARG A 10 43.44 -15.34 26.15
N THR A 11 42.30 -14.72 25.81
CA THR A 11 41.66 -13.72 26.67
C THR A 11 40.15 -13.77 26.43
N LEU A 12 39.39 -14.17 27.46
CA LEU A 12 37.92 -14.20 27.45
C LEU A 12 37.43 -12.76 27.64
N PHE A 13 37.07 -12.09 26.55
CA PHE A 13 36.39 -10.79 26.61
C PHE A 13 34.89 -11.04 26.58
N VAL A 14 34.23 -10.83 27.72
CA VAL A 14 32.77 -10.74 27.81
C VAL A 14 32.38 -9.37 27.25
N MET A 15 32.06 -9.31 25.96
CA MET A 15 31.35 -8.17 25.38
C MET A 15 29.85 -8.43 25.46
N LYS A 16 29.17 -7.48 26.09
CA LYS A 16 27.72 -7.39 26.28
C LYS A 16 27.18 -6.46 25.19
N PHE A 17 25.99 -6.79 24.68
CA PHE A 17 25.08 -6.07 23.77
C PHE A 17 25.24 -6.29 22.25
N PRO A 18 24.14 -6.23 21.45
CA PRO A 18 22.72 -6.11 21.77
C PRO A 18 21.84 -7.25 21.19
N LEU A 19 20.53 -7.14 21.47
CA LEU A 19 19.41 -8.06 21.25
C LEU A 19 19.30 -8.70 19.85
N PRO A 20 18.67 -9.88 19.73
CA PRO A 20 18.30 -10.44 18.43
C PRO A 20 17.20 -9.57 17.80
N ILE A 21 17.35 -9.39 16.50
CA ILE A 21 16.40 -8.76 15.58
C ILE A 21 15.02 -9.39 15.81
N VAL A 22 14.10 -8.62 16.38
CA VAL A 22 12.68 -8.95 16.42
C VAL A 22 12.20 -8.82 14.98
N PHE A 23 11.91 -9.93 14.32
CA PHE A 23 10.93 -9.92 13.24
C PHE A 23 9.66 -9.35 13.85
N GLY A 24 9.31 -8.13 13.45
CA GLY A 24 8.08 -7.50 13.85
C GLY A 24 6.93 -8.37 13.37
N LEU A 25 6.39 -9.19 14.25
CA LEU A 25 5.00 -9.57 14.20
C LEU A 25 4.23 -8.26 14.07
N CYS A 26 3.60 -8.05 12.92
CA CYS A 26 2.60 -7.03 12.71
C CYS A 26 1.47 -7.32 13.72
N GLY A 27 1.59 -6.75 14.91
CA GLY A 27 0.58 -6.85 15.95
C GLY A 27 -0.58 -5.95 15.56
N VAL A 28 -1.43 -6.43 14.65
CA VAL A 28 -2.76 -5.86 14.46
C VAL A 28 -3.49 -6.10 15.78
N THR A 29 -3.61 -5.05 16.59
CA THR A 29 -4.42 -5.11 17.81
C THR A 29 -5.86 -4.89 17.36
N LEU A 30 -6.57 -5.97 17.08
CA LEU A 30 -8.00 -5.93 16.75
C LEU A 30 -8.79 -5.67 18.03
N LEU A 31 -9.44 -4.51 18.09
CA LEU A 31 -10.56 -4.23 18.98
C LEU A 31 -11.81 -4.22 18.10
N SER A 32 -12.29 -5.40 17.70
CA SER A 32 -13.53 -5.52 16.92
C SER A 32 -14.71 -5.81 17.85
N SER A 33 -15.85 -5.20 17.52
CA SER A 33 -17.17 -5.63 18.00
C SER A 33 -17.90 -6.32 16.85
N PRO A 34 -18.86 -7.22 17.11
CA PRO A 34 -19.44 -8.03 16.06
C PRO A 34 -20.13 -7.21 14.95
N GLY A 35 -19.85 -7.54 13.69
CA GLY A 35 -20.54 -7.04 12.49
C GLY A 35 -20.00 -5.72 11.92
N HIS A 36 -18.72 -5.38 12.13
CA HIS A 36 -18.13 -4.16 11.58
C HIS A 36 -17.01 -4.46 10.58
N ALA A 37 -17.28 -4.17 9.31
CA ALA A 37 -16.37 -3.55 8.35
C ALA A 37 -15.02 -3.08 8.95
N ASP A 38 -13.98 -3.91 8.89
CA ASP A 38 -12.65 -3.55 9.36
C ASP A 38 -11.90 -2.84 8.24
N ASN A 39 -11.34 -1.67 8.57
CA ASN A 39 -10.61 -0.87 7.58
C ASN A 39 -9.17 -1.35 7.45
N VAL A 40 -8.85 -1.94 6.30
CA VAL A 40 -7.48 -2.34 5.96
C VAL A 40 -6.85 -1.31 5.04
N TYR A 41 -5.64 -0.87 5.38
CA TYR A 41 -4.88 0.09 4.60
C TYR A 41 -3.69 -0.59 3.92
N VAL A 42 -3.64 -0.52 2.59
CA VAL A 42 -2.49 -0.96 1.79
C VAL A 42 -1.80 0.29 1.26
N THR A 43 -0.57 0.54 1.71
CA THR A 43 0.24 1.65 1.21
C THR A 43 1.30 1.10 0.27
N VAL A 44 1.33 1.63 -0.95
CA VAL A 44 2.35 1.30 -1.94
C VAL A 44 3.30 2.47 -2.13
N GLU A 45 4.59 2.14 -2.08
CA GLU A 45 5.68 3.06 -2.36
C GLU A 45 6.13 2.91 -3.82
N HIS A 46 6.72 3.95 -4.36
CA HIS A 46 7.20 3.93 -5.74
C HIS A 46 8.43 3.02 -5.87
N VAL A 47 8.67 2.50 -7.07
CA VAL A 47 9.89 1.72 -7.36
C VAL A 47 11.08 2.67 -7.50
N SER A 48 12.21 2.33 -6.89
CA SER A 48 13.44 3.14 -6.97
C SER A 48 13.97 3.20 -8.40
N GLY A 49 14.22 4.39 -8.94
CA GLY A 49 14.71 4.59 -10.31
C GLY A 49 13.62 4.80 -11.37
N GLU A 50 12.35 4.61 -11.00
CA GLU A 50 11.17 4.82 -11.85
C GLU A 50 10.32 6.01 -11.36
N SER A 51 10.99 6.95 -10.71
CA SER A 51 10.47 8.27 -10.41
C SER A 51 11.40 9.36 -10.91
N GLY A 52 10.83 10.50 -11.24
CA GLY A 52 11.62 11.61 -11.75
C GLY A 52 10.77 12.65 -12.43
N LEU A 53 11.35 13.27 -13.45
CA LEU A 53 10.76 14.41 -14.15
C LEU A 53 10.52 14.09 -15.62
N ILE A 54 9.30 14.35 -16.07
CA ILE A 54 8.98 14.54 -17.48
C ILE A 54 9.27 16.00 -17.79
N TYR A 55 10.12 16.25 -18.78
CA TYR A 55 10.55 17.60 -19.11
C TYR A 55 10.33 17.91 -20.60
N SER A 56 9.97 19.17 -20.85
CA SER A 56 9.74 19.74 -22.17
C SER A 56 10.78 20.82 -22.48
N SER A 57 11.56 20.62 -23.53
CA SER A 57 12.49 21.62 -24.07
C SER A 57 11.76 22.56 -25.05
N GLY A 58 11.17 23.63 -24.50
CA GLY A 58 10.76 24.80 -25.27
C GLY A 58 9.45 24.66 -26.04
N CYS A 59 8.34 24.94 -25.33
CA CYS A 59 6.95 25.03 -25.83
C CYS A 59 6.01 23.87 -25.47
N CYS A 60 6.14 23.31 -24.26
CA CYS A 60 5.16 22.39 -23.67
C CYS A 60 4.94 21.06 -24.40
N VAL A 61 5.85 20.69 -25.29
CA VAL A 61 5.96 19.34 -25.86
C VAL A 61 6.86 18.50 -24.95
N PRO A 62 6.33 17.44 -24.31
CA PRO A 62 7.13 16.55 -23.48
C PRO A 62 8.18 15.84 -24.36
N ASP A 63 9.45 15.99 -24.01
CA ASP A 63 10.56 15.55 -24.87
C ASP A 63 11.37 14.40 -24.26
N PHE A 64 11.48 14.35 -22.93
CA PHE A 64 12.31 13.36 -22.25
C PHE A 64 11.89 13.12 -20.79
N PHE A 65 12.16 11.90 -20.33
CA PHE A 65 12.11 11.53 -18.92
C PHE A 65 13.53 11.50 -18.35
N PHE A 66 13.68 12.04 -17.15
CA PHE A 66 14.90 11.95 -16.37
C PHE A 66 14.58 11.36 -14.99
N PRO A 67 15.18 10.21 -14.62
CA PRO A 67 15.18 9.77 -13.24
C PRO A 67 15.77 10.86 -12.35
N ALA A 68 15.13 11.13 -11.22
CA ALA A 68 15.59 12.16 -10.29
C ALA A 68 15.43 11.68 -8.85
N GLU A 69 16.43 11.98 -8.02
CA GLU A 69 16.38 11.76 -6.58
C GLU A 69 16.29 13.11 -5.86
N GLY A 70 15.89 13.11 -4.58
CA GLY A 70 15.85 14.33 -3.78
C GLY A 70 14.56 15.10 -3.99
N TYR A 71 14.56 16.05 -4.92
CA TYR A 71 13.40 16.90 -5.19
C TYR A 71 13.06 16.91 -6.68
N VAL A 72 11.79 16.66 -6.99
CA VAL A 72 11.27 16.69 -8.35
C VAL A 72 10.59 18.03 -8.60
N GLU A 73 11.11 18.76 -9.58
CA GLU A 73 10.53 20.04 -10.00
C GLU A 73 9.22 19.81 -10.77
N THR A 74 8.21 20.61 -10.45
CA THR A 74 6.98 20.74 -11.24
C THR A 74 6.71 22.18 -11.59
N SER A 75 6.43 22.43 -12.86
CA SER A 75 6.14 23.74 -13.42
C SER A 75 5.44 23.58 -14.76
N ASN A 76 4.60 24.54 -15.11
CA ASN A 76 4.02 24.62 -16.45
C ASN A 76 4.73 25.69 -17.28
N CYS A 77 4.61 25.60 -18.60
CA CYS A 77 5.12 26.68 -19.43
C CYS A 77 4.32 27.97 -19.18
N GLY A 78 5.02 29.10 -19.24
CA GLY A 78 4.41 30.42 -19.32
C GLY A 78 4.11 30.82 -20.75
N THR A 79 3.24 31.81 -20.94
CA THR A 79 3.08 32.51 -22.21
C THR A 79 3.43 33.98 -22.03
N THR A 80 4.15 34.55 -23.00
CA THR A 80 4.35 36.00 -23.07
C THR A 80 3.06 36.69 -23.49
N SER A 81 3.02 38.02 -23.34
CA SER A 81 1.89 38.85 -23.80
C SER A 81 1.54 38.68 -25.28
N ASN A 82 2.49 38.19 -26.09
CA ASN A 82 2.31 37.97 -27.53
C ASN A 82 1.92 36.51 -27.87
N GLY A 83 1.58 35.69 -26.86
CA GLY A 83 1.20 34.28 -27.04
C GLY A 83 2.36 33.33 -27.30
N THR A 84 3.61 33.82 -27.32
CA THR A 84 4.80 32.96 -27.43
C THR A 84 5.01 32.22 -26.11
N CYS A 85 5.08 30.89 -26.18
CA CYS A 85 5.42 30.08 -25.03
C CYS A 85 6.85 30.38 -24.57
N VAL A 86 7.03 30.57 -23.28
CA VAL A 86 8.31 30.79 -22.62
C VAL A 86 8.44 29.81 -21.46
N GLN A 87 9.68 29.47 -21.11
CA GLN A 87 10.01 28.46 -20.10
C GLN A 87 9.80 27.02 -20.56
N TYR A 88 10.08 26.09 -19.66
CA TYR A 88 9.92 24.65 -19.81
C TYR A 88 8.72 24.18 -18.99
N ARG A 89 8.25 22.97 -19.27
CA ARG A 89 7.29 22.26 -18.43
C ARG A 89 8.02 21.11 -17.76
N SER A 90 7.83 20.97 -16.46
CA SER A 90 8.32 19.85 -15.68
C SER A 90 7.17 19.22 -14.90
N MET A 91 7.13 17.90 -14.87
CA MET A 91 6.08 17.14 -14.20
C MET A 91 6.73 15.99 -13.45
N GLY A 92 6.31 15.76 -12.22
CA GLY A 92 6.75 14.61 -11.48
C GLY A 92 6.00 13.37 -11.94
N ILE A 93 6.71 12.26 -12.07
CA ILE A 93 6.14 10.94 -12.34
C ILE A 93 6.69 9.93 -11.34
N TRP A 94 5.82 9.03 -10.89
CA TRP A 94 6.13 7.91 -10.01
C TRP A 94 5.41 6.66 -10.50
N LEU A 95 6.13 5.56 -10.65
CA LEU A 95 5.55 4.26 -10.95
C LEU A 95 5.43 3.44 -9.66
N TYR A 96 4.23 2.90 -9.43
CA TYR A 96 3.91 2.05 -8.29
C TYR A 96 3.51 0.66 -8.76
N PRO A 97 3.91 -0.42 -8.06
CA PRO A 97 3.29 -1.71 -8.29
C PRO A 97 1.79 -1.63 -7.95
N TYR A 98 0.96 -2.29 -8.74
CA TYR A 98 -0.46 -2.38 -8.46
C TYR A 98 -0.66 -3.24 -7.20
N PRO A 99 -1.37 -2.76 -6.16
CA PRO A 99 -1.54 -3.51 -4.92
C PRO A 99 -2.46 -4.71 -5.11
N GLU A 100 -2.12 -5.83 -4.46
CA GLU A 100 -3.06 -6.93 -4.28
C GLU A 100 -4.13 -6.52 -3.25
N ALA A 101 -5.40 -6.68 -3.61
CA ALA A 101 -6.50 -6.42 -2.70
C ALA A 101 -6.56 -7.50 -1.61
N PRO A 102 -6.84 -7.14 -0.34
CA PRO A 102 -7.15 -8.11 0.70
C PRO A 102 -8.33 -9.01 0.29
N GLU A 103 -8.32 -10.27 0.72
CA GLU A 103 -9.41 -11.21 0.47
C GLU A 103 -10.72 -10.68 1.05
N GLY A 104 -11.79 -10.66 0.24
CA GLY A 104 -13.09 -10.09 0.64
C GLY A 104 -13.11 -8.57 0.84
N GLY A 105 -12.04 -7.86 0.45
CA GLY A 105 -11.93 -6.42 0.64
C GLY A 105 -12.54 -5.59 -0.49
N ASP A 106 -13.55 -4.78 -0.17
CA ASP A 106 -14.12 -3.79 -1.07
C ASP A 106 -13.31 -2.48 -1.02
N LEU A 107 -12.86 -1.98 -2.17
CA LEU A 107 -12.07 -0.75 -2.24
C LEU A 107 -12.92 0.48 -1.88
N MET A 108 -12.56 1.20 -0.82
CA MET A 108 -13.32 2.34 -0.30
C MET A 108 -12.78 3.70 -0.66
N SER A 109 -11.46 3.87 -0.65
CA SER A 109 -10.83 5.12 -1.04
C SER A 109 -9.38 4.92 -1.43
N ILE A 110 -8.90 5.80 -2.30
CA ILE A 110 -7.50 5.86 -2.69
C ILE A 110 -7.04 7.28 -2.41
N THR A 111 -5.91 7.43 -1.73
CA THR A 111 -5.32 8.73 -1.41
C THR A 111 -3.87 8.79 -1.84
N VAL A 112 -3.49 9.91 -2.44
CA VAL A 112 -2.09 10.29 -2.60
C VAL A 112 -1.69 11.15 -1.42
N THR A 113 -0.58 10.82 -0.78
CA THR A 113 0.08 11.67 0.22
C THR A 113 1.50 11.96 -0.19
N GLY A 114 2.02 13.13 0.14
CA GLY A 114 3.42 13.45 -0.10
C GLY A 114 3.81 14.80 0.46
N ASP A 115 5.09 15.11 0.34
CA ASP A 115 5.71 16.31 0.88
C ASP A 115 6.29 17.22 -0.19
N ARG A 116 6.52 18.48 0.21
CA ARG A 116 7.05 19.53 -0.67
C ARG A 116 8.09 20.37 0.02
N TYR A 117 9.00 20.91 -0.78
CA TYR A 117 10.05 21.78 -0.26
C TYR A 117 9.43 23.06 0.35
N PRO A 118 9.75 23.43 1.61
CA PRO A 118 9.07 24.50 2.36
C PRO A 118 9.09 25.88 1.69
N THR A 119 10.10 26.20 0.88
CA THR A 119 10.22 27.50 0.22
C THR A 119 9.66 27.52 -1.20
N SER A 120 9.04 26.44 -1.64
CA SER A 120 8.39 26.39 -2.95
C SER A 120 7.05 27.15 -2.94
N GLN A 121 6.46 27.44 -4.11
CA GLN A 121 5.10 27.99 -4.09
C GLN A 121 4.08 26.91 -3.75
N LEU A 122 3.73 26.85 -2.46
CA LEU A 122 2.92 25.77 -1.90
C LEU A 122 1.44 25.83 -2.33
N SER A 123 0.83 26.99 -2.57
CA SER A 123 -0.59 27.07 -2.92
C SER A 123 -0.84 27.25 -4.43
N GLY A 124 -2.06 26.90 -4.85
CA GLY A 124 -2.57 27.12 -6.21
C GLY A 124 -3.25 25.88 -6.79
N SER A 125 -3.71 25.97 -8.03
CA SER A 125 -4.27 24.81 -8.74
C SER A 125 -3.19 23.79 -9.08
N GLY A 126 -3.56 22.51 -9.13
CA GLY A 126 -2.71 21.38 -9.49
C GLY A 126 -3.46 20.36 -10.33
N LEU A 127 -2.73 19.48 -11.00
CA LEU A 127 -3.28 18.38 -11.77
C LEU A 127 -2.55 17.08 -11.45
N LEU A 128 -3.34 16.03 -11.21
CA LEU A 128 -2.88 14.67 -11.01
C LEU A 128 -3.41 13.87 -12.19
N LEU A 129 -2.51 13.19 -12.89
CA LEU A 129 -2.85 12.22 -13.92
C LEU A 129 -2.54 10.84 -13.37
N LEU A 130 -3.42 9.88 -13.66
CA LEU A 130 -3.14 8.48 -13.46
C LEU A 130 -3.28 7.73 -14.77
N GLU A 131 -2.39 6.77 -14.95
CA GLU A 131 -2.38 5.83 -16.05
C GLU A 131 -2.00 4.46 -15.52
N PHE A 132 -2.73 3.42 -15.94
CA PHE A 132 -2.34 2.05 -15.62
C PHE A 132 -1.30 1.52 -16.61
N ALA A 133 -0.37 0.73 -16.10
CA ALA A 133 0.72 0.16 -16.90
C ALA A 133 0.77 -1.37 -16.78
N SER A 134 1.06 -2.01 -17.92
CA SER A 134 1.29 -3.46 -18.03
C SER A 134 2.71 -3.88 -17.65
N ASP A 135 3.62 -2.92 -17.50
CA ASP A 135 5.05 -3.15 -17.28
C ASP A 135 5.61 -2.15 -16.26
N ASP A 136 6.80 -2.46 -15.73
CA ASP A 136 7.55 -1.66 -14.76
C ASP A 136 8.42 -0.56 -15.43
N PHE A 137 8.15 -0.20 -16.69
CA PHE A 137 9.03 0.70 -17.44
C PHE A 137 8.34 1.93 -18.03
N LEU A 138 8.90 3.10 -17.73
CA LEU A 138 8.46 4.40 -18.28
C LEU A 138 8.99 4.64 -19.70
N SER A 139 8.43 3.95 -20.68
CA SER A 139 8.77 4.15 -22.09
C SER A 139 8.31 5.52 -22.60
N THR A 140 8.97 6.05 -23.64
CA THR A 140 8.55 7.31 -24.28
C THR A 140 7.11 7.22 -24.80
N ALA A 141 6.69 6.07 -25.34
CA ALA A 141 5.32 5.86 -25.81
C ALA A 141 4.30 5.94 -24.66
N PHE A 142 4.62 5.33 -23.51
CA PHE A 142 3.81 5.40 -22.30
C PHE A 142 3.67 6.84 -21.80
N LEU A 143 4.76 7.60 -21.75
CA LEU A 143 4.73 9.02 -21.38
C LEU A 143 3.86 9.85 -22.33
N TYR A 144 3.91 9.57 -23.64
CA TYR A 144 3.01 10.22 -24.59
C TYR A 144 1.54 9.88 -24.33
N GLN A 145 1.21 8.63 -24.01
CA GLN A 145 -0.15 8.21 -23.69
C GLN A 145 -0.68 8.91 -22.45
N VAL A 146 0.05 8.83 -21.34
CA VAL A 146 -0.25 9.51 -20.06
C VAL A 146 -0.59 10.99 -20.26
N LEU A 147 0.14 11.69 -21.11
CA LEU A 147 0.02 13.14 -21.24
C LEU A 147 -1.11 13.59 -22.15
N ASN A 148 -1.57 12.72 -23.05
CA ASN A 148 -2.59 13.06 -24.05
C ASN A 148 -3.94 12.40 -23.76
N SER A 149 -3.95 11.23 -23.14
CA SER A 149 -5.17 10.46 -22.86
C SER A 149 -4.97 9.62 -21.59
N PRO A 150 -4.76 10.26 -20.43
CA PRO A 150 -4.64 9.53 -19.18
C PRO A 150 -5.95 8.84 -18.83
N ASP A 151 -5.87 7.66 -18.22
CA ASP A 151 -7.01 6.93 -17.68
C ASP A 151 -7.79 7.79 -16.69
N GLN A 152 -7.12 8.65 -15.92
CA GLN A 152 -7.76 9.66 -15.08
C GLN A 152 -7.00 10.98 -15.01
N GLN A 153 -7.81 12.02 -14.79
CA GLN A 153 -7.33 13.36 -14.50
C GLN A 153 -8.09 13.95 -13.31
N VAL A 154 -7.36 14.32 -12.27
CA VAL A 154 -7.89 14.91 -11.04
C VAL A 154 -7.39 16.34 -10.90
N ASN A 155 -8.31 17.29 -10.95
CA ASN A 155 -8.01 18.69 -10.59
C ASN A 155 -7.90 18.79 -9.07
N MET A 156 -6.83 19.41 -8.58
CA MET A 156 -6.66 19.67 -7.15
C MET A 156 -6.34 21.12 -6.87
N THR A 157 -6.45 21.48 -5.58
CA THR A 157 -5.93 22.73 -5.05
C THR A 157 -4.83 22.38 -4.06
N TRP A 158 -3.60 22.77 -4.37
CA TRP A 158 -2.47 22.59 -3.49
C TRP A 158 -2.67 23.35 -2.17
N PRO A 159 -2.46 22.69 -1.02
CA PRO A 159 -2.59 23.34 0.28
C PRO A 159 -1.43 24.29 0.52
N SER A 160 -1.54 25.18 1.51
CA SER A 160 -0.42 26.06 1.90
C SER A 160 0.63 25.38 2.80
N SER A 161 0.35 24.15 3.28
CA SER A 161 1.30 23.30 4.01
C SER A 161 2.31 22.64 3.08
N THR A 162 3.40 22.08 3.61
CA THR A 162 4.33 21.25 2.82
C THR A 162 3.67 19.95 2.41
N GLU A 163 3.06 19.27 3.38
CA GLU A 163 2.29 18.05 3.21
C GLU A 163 1.04 18.30 2.36
N PHE A 164 0.73 17.33 1.51
CA PHE A 164 -0.51 17.30 0.75
C PHE A 164 -1.17 15.92 0.81
N THR A 165 -2.50 15.92 0.72
CA THR A 165 -3.30 14.71 0.60
C THR A 165 -4.41 14.95 -0.42
N PHE A 166 -4.53 14.06 -1.41
CA PHE A 166 -5.59 14.13 -2.42
C PHE A 166 -6.26 12.78 -2.60
N GLY A 167 -7.59 12.79 -2.72
CA GLY A 167 -8.35 11.59 -3.06
C GLY A 167 -8.33 11.33 -4.57
N ILE A 168 -8.21 10.06 -4.96
CA ILE A 168 -8.34 9.62 -6.35
C ILE A 168 -9.70 8.91 -6.53
N PRO A 169 -10.44 9.19 -7.63
CA PRO A 169 -11.65 8.45 -7.96
C PRO A 169 -11.41 6.94 -8.08
N ARG A 170 -12.36 6.12 -7.60
CA ARG A 170 -12.26 4.65 -7.59
C ARG A 170 -12.61 3.95 -8.90
N GLY A 171 -13.53 4.53 -9.68
CA GLY A 171 -14.03 3.92 -10.93
C GLY A 171 -12.97 3.36 -11.91
N PRO A 172 -11.80 3.98 -12.09
CA PRO A 172 -10.73 3.46 -12.96
C PRO A 172 -10.12 2.16 -12.43
N PHE A 173 -10.01 2.03 -11.12
CA PHE A 173 -9.46 0.86 -10.43
C PHE A 173 -10.47 -0.29 -10.45
N GLU A 174 -11.76 0.02 -10.36
CA GLU A 174 -12.85 -0.94 -10.52
C GLU A 174 -12.95 -1.46 -11.98
N ALA A 175 -12.65 -0.61 -12.97
CA ALA A 175 -12.74 -0.96 -14.38
C ALA A 175 -11.49 -1.69 -14.95
N ASN A 176 -10.32 -1.52 -14.32
CA ASN A 176 -9.04 -2.07 -14.80
C ASN A 176 -8.30 -2.91 -13.73
N PRO A 177 -8.86 -4.06 -13.31
CA PRO A 177 -8.30 -4.84 -12.19
C PRO A 177 -7.05 -5.68 -12.52
N GLN A 178 -6.61 -5.76 -13.78
CA GLN A 178 -5.52 -6.66 -14.21
C GLN A 178 -4.20 -5.95 -14.57
N GLN A 179 -3.95 -4.80 -13.95
CA GLN A 179 -2.78 -3.98 -14.28
C GLN A 179 -1.63 -4.32 -13.33
N SER A 180 -0.40 -4.21 -13.83
CA SER A 180 0.79 -4.54 -13.04
C SER A 180 1.29 -3.34 -12.24
N HIS A 181 1.11 -2.14 -12.78
CA HIS A 181 1.65 -0.90 -12.24
C HIS A 181 0.67 0.27 -12.44
N ILE A 182 0.90 1.33 -11.67
CA ILE A 182 0.15 2.59 -11.71
C ILE A 182 1.17 3.71 -11.84
N ALA A 183 1.07 4.51 -12.90
CA ALA A 183 1.84 5.74 -13.02
C ALA A 183 1.03 6.91 -12.46
N LEU A 184 1.60 7.57 -11.45
CA LEU A 184 1.08 8.82 -10.92
C LEU A 184 1.90 9.97 -11.44
N ILE A 185 1.23 10.98 -11.97
CA ILE A 185 1.87 12.18 -12.49
C ILE A 185 1.29 13.38 -11.79
N ALA A 186 2.13 14.19 -11.18
CA ALA A 186 1.72 15.40 -10.49
C ALA A 186 2.41 16.62 -11.11
N TYR A 187 1.63 17.66 -11.40
CA TYR A 187 2.20 18.94 -11.76
C TYR A 187 1.31 20.13 -11.44
N LYS A 188 1.93 21.29 -11.38
CA LYS A 188 1.24 22.57 -11.22
C LYS A 188 1.04 23.21 -12.60
N PRO A 189 -0.20 23.49 -13.05
CA PRO A 189 -0.47 24.16 -14.33
C PRO A 189 -0.10 25.66 -14.36
N ALA A 190 0.61 26.18 -13.35
CA ALA A 190 1.09 27.57 -13.29
C ALA A 190 2.58 27.67 -13.66
N SER A 191 3.03 28.88 -14.01
CA SER A 191 4.45 29.16 -14.31
C SER A 191 5.36 29.21 -13.08
N THR A 192 4.81 28.95 -11.89
CA THR A 192 5.57 28.96 -10.65
C THR A 192 6.02 27.56 -10.28
N VAL A 193 7.26 27.48 -9.81
CA VAL A 193 7.91 26.21 -9.52
C VAL A 193 7.47 25.67 -8.16
N THR A 194 7.15 24.38 -8.14
CA THR A 194 6.90 23.61 -6.93
C THR A 194 7.78 22.37 -6.93
N TYR A 195 8.49 22.13 -5.82
CA TYR A 195 9.35 20.96 -5.67
C TYR A 195 8.63 19.92 -4.80
N LEU A 196 8.37 18.76 -5.38
CA LEU A 196 7.85 17.59 -4.69
C LEU A 196 9.03 16.82 -4.09
N ASP A 197 8.92 16.44 -2.83
CA ASP A 197 9.94 15.60 -2.20
C ASP A 197 9.92 14.22 -2.89
N ASN A 198 11.09 13.71 -3.20
CA ASN A 198 11.31 12.40 -3.82
C ASN A 198 12.44 11.64 -3.11
N ASN A 199 12.75 12.03 -1.86
CA ASN A 199 13.62 11.24 -1.00
C ASN A 199 12.87 10.01 -0.47
N ALA A 200 13.61 8.96 -0.13
CA ALA A 200 13.05 7.77 0.50
C ALA A 200 12.27 8.15 1.78
N GLY A 201 11.03 7.69 1.89
CA GLY A 201 10.12 7.97 3.00
C GLY A 201 9.41 9.33 2.96
N ALA A 202 9.69 10.19 1.98
CA ALA A 202 9.01 11.48 1.76
C ALA A 202 8.44 11.64 0.34
N ALA A 203 8.84 10.75 -0.58
CA ALA A 203 8.25 10.63 -1.90
C ALA A 203 6.73 10.39 -1.82
N PRO A 204 5.94 10.80 -2.82
CA PRO A 204 4.51 10.56 -2.82
C PRO A 204 4.20 9.07 -2.70
N THR A 205 3.19 8.74 -1.91
CA THR A 205 2.71 7.37 -1.68
C THR A 205 1.24 7.26 -2.07
N LEU A 206 0.85 6.09 -2.56
CA LEU A 206 -0.56 5.76 -2.76
C LEU A 206 -1.03 4.87 -1.62
N THR A 207 -2.11 5.27 -0.97
CA THR A 207 -2.76 4.49 0.08
C THR A 207 -4.15 4.10 -0.35
N PHE A 208 -4.40 2.80 -0.36
CA PHE A 208 -5.67 2.17 -0.65
C PHE A 208 -6.31 1.77 0.68
N ARG A 209 -7.56 2.17 0.87
CA ARG A 209 -8.37 1.75 2.01
C ARG A 209 -9.42 0.78 1.52
N TYR A 210 -9.40 -0.42 2.07
CA TYR A 210 -10.39 -1.46 1.83
C TYR A 210 -11.29 -1.57 3.06
N ASP A 211 -12.56 -1.83 2.80
CA ASP A 211 -13.49 -2.36 3.78
C ASP A 211 -13.45 -3.87 3.66
N VAL A 212 -12.96 -4.55 4.70
CA VAL A 212 -12.92 -6.00 4.73
C VAL A 212 -14.03 -6.46 5.65
N GLU A 213 -14.97 -7.21 5.08
CA GLU A 213 -15.87 -8.02 5.90
C GLU A 213 -15.05 -9.16 6.49
N VAL A 214 -14.53 -8.93 7.69
CA VAL A 214 -13.97 -10.01 8.50
C VAL A 214 -15.17 -10.82 8.97
N ALA A 215 -15.34 -12.02 8.40
CA ALA A 215 -16.30 -12.97 8.93
C ALA A 215 -16.06 -13.09 10.43
N GLU A 216 -17.11 -12.88 11.23
CA GLU A 216 -17.01 -13.01 12.69
C GLU A 216 -16.28 -14.32 13.03
N PRO A 217 -15.31 -14.30 13.96
CA PRO A 217 -14.73 -15.55 14.42
C PRO A 217 -15.90 -16.42 14.88
N CYS A 218 -16.07 -17.53 14.18
CA CYS A 218 -17.11 -18.52 14.39
C CYS A 218 -16.38 -19.78 14.88
N PRO A 219 -15.97 -19.86 16.16
CA PRO A 219 -15.24 -21.02 16.68
C PRO A 219 -15.93 -22.35 16.38
N GLN A 220 -17.27 -22.32 16.28
CA GLN A 220 -18.12 -23.45 15.99
C GLN A 220 -18.05 -23.94 14.53
N ASP A 221 -17.54 -23.13 13.59
CA ASP A 221 -17.17 -23.53 12.24
C ASP A 221 -15.72 -24.03 12.23
N ILE A 222 -15.59 -25.30 12.62
CA ILE A 222 -14.32 -25.99 12.85
C ILE A 222 -13.64 -26.33 11.51
N ASP A 223 -14.43 -26.54 10.44
CA ASP A 223 -13.89 -26.84 9.11
C ASP A 223 -13.66 -25.58 8.22
N GLY A 224 -14.15 -24.43 8.66
CA GLY A 224 -13.87 -23.11 8.09
C GLY A 224 -14.64 -22.83 6.80
N ASN A 225 -15.81 -23.46 6.62
CA ASN A 225 -16.59 -23.35 5.40
C ASN A 225 -17.60 -22.17 5.41
N GLY A 226 -17.69 -21.44 6.51
CA GLY A 226 -18.59 -20.31 6.74
C GLY A 226 -19.97 -20.69 7.27
N THR A 227 -20.23 -21.96 7.61
CA THR A 227 -21.52 -22.46 8.12
C THR A 227 -21.31 -23.53 9.17
N VAL A 228 -21.89 -23.34 10.36
CA VAL A 228 -21.93 -24.34 11.42
C VAL A 228 -22.95 -25.41 11.08
N ASP A 229 -22.49 -26.58 10.65
CA ASP A 229 -23.36 -27.68 10.22
C ASP A 229 -22.88 -29.10 10.63
N GLY A 230 -23.32 -30.11 9.87
CA GLY A 230 -22.94 -31.50 10.11
C GLY A 230 -21.44 -31.78 9.95
N GLY A 231 -20.71 -30.95 9.19
CA GLY A 231 -19.26 -31.00 9.05
C GLY A 231 -18.57 -30.75 10.39
N ASP A 232 -18.93 -29.68 11.08
CA ASP A 232 -18.36 -29.28 12.37
C ASP A 232 -18.73 -30.26 13.48
N LEU A 233 -19.98 -30.74 13.47
CA LEU A 233 -20.40 -31.80 14.37
C LEU A 233 -19.54 -33.06 14.19
N SER A 234 -19.25 -33.42 12.93
CA SER A 234 -18.38 -34.56 12.62
C SER A 234 -16.94 -34.32 13.10
N ALA A 235 -16.45 -33.07 13.06
CA ALA A 235 -15.16 -32.70 13.61
C ALA A 235 -15.12 -32.92 15.14
N ILE A 236 -16.10 -32.43 15.91
CA ILE A 236 -16.21 -32.68 17.36
C ILE A 236 -16.19 -34.18 17.67
N LEU A 237 -16.98 -34.97 16.94
CA LEU A 237 -17.04 -36.42 17.14
C LEU A 237 -15.71 -37.12 16.77
N GLY A 238 -14.97 -36.59 15.80
CA GLY A 238 -13.65 -37.09 15.44
C GLY A 238 -12.60 -36.95 16.55
N PHE A 239 -12.73 -35.90 17.38
CA PHE A 239 -11.81 -35.62 18.49
C PHE A 239 -12.38 -35.96 19.87
N TRP A 240 -13.49 -36.69 19.94
CA TRP A 240 -14.23 -36.94 21.17
C TRP A 240 -13.39 -37.56 22.29
N GLY A 241 -13.40 -36.93 23.47
CA GLY A 241 -12.69 -37.37 24.68
C GLY A 241 -11.18 -37.11 24.67
N LEU A 242 -10.64 -36.54 23.59
CA LEU A 242 -9.23 -36.17 23.52
C LEU A 242 -8.95 -34.91 24.35
N SER A 243 -7.73 -34.83 24.87
CA SER A 243 -7.23 -33.62 25.52
C SER A 243 -6.63 -32.68 24.47
N VAL A 244 -6.86 -31.39 24.66
CA VAL A 244 -6.41 -30.30 23.78
C VAL A 244 -5.43 -29.40 24.54
N ASP A 245 -4.30 -29.08 23.92
CA ASP A 245 -3.26 -28.19 24.46
C ASP A 245 -2.67 -27.37 23.31
N PRO A 246 -2.77 -26.02 23.33
CA PRO A 246 -3.40 -25.21 24.38
C PRO A 246 -4.93 -25.38 24.41
N PRO A 247 -5.57 -25.35 25.60
CA PRO A 247 -7.03 -25.34 25.72
C PRO A 247 -7.66 -24.20 24.92
N GLY A 248 -8.88 -24.41 24.43
CA GLY A 248 -9.62 -23.41 23.67
C GLY A 248 -9.21 -23.35 22.19
N THR A 249 -8.66 -24.43 21.64
CA THR A 249 -8.26 -24.50 20.23
C THR A 249 -8.95 -25.65 19.49
N GLY A 250 -9.28 -25.40 18.23
CA GLY A 250 -9.97 -26.37 17.37
C GLY A 250 -11.27 -26.87 18.01
N PRO A 251 -11.44 -28.18 18.24
CA PRO A 251 -12.69 -28.77 18.74
C PRO A 251 -12.94 -28.59 20.26
N ASP A 252 -12.00 -28.02 21.03
CA ASP A 252 -12.23 -27.60 22.42
C ASP A 252 -12.71 -26.15 22.42
N LEU A 253 -14.02 -25.97 22.33
CA LEU A 253 -14.69 -24.69 22.15
C LEU A 253 -14.93 -23.98 23.49
N ASN A 254 -15.11 -24.75 24.57
CA ASN A 254 -15.32 -24.19 25.90
C ASN A 254 -14.02 -23.86 26.65
N GLY A 255 -12.88 -24.30 26.13
CA GLY A 255 -11.54 -24.02 26.66
C GLY A 255 -11.17 -24.80 27.91
N ASP A 256 -11.83 -25.93 28.17
CA ASP A 256 -11.58 -26.75 29.36
C ASP A 256 -10.43 -27.76 29.18
N GLY A 257 -9.88 -27.85 27.96
CA GLY A 257 -8.77 -28.72 27.59
C GLY A 257 -9.22 -30.13 27.20
N ARG A 258 -10.52 -30.37 27.00
CA ARG A 258 -11.06 -31.66 26.54
C ARG A 258 -12.29 -31.50 25.64
N VAL A 259 -12.30 -32.25 24.54
CA VAL A 259 -13.47 -32.31 23.66
C VAL A 259 -14.55 -33.22 24.26
N THR A 260 -15.67 -32.64 24.66
CA THR A 260 -16.78 -33.35 25.31
C THR A 260 -18.15 -32.89 24.78
N GLY A 261 -19.22 -33.30 25.47
CA GLY A 261 -20.57 -32.84 25.16
C GLY A 261 -20.78 -31.34 25.41
N ALA A 262 -19.90 -30.68 26.14
CA ALA A 262 -19.94 -29.22 26.29
C ALA A 262 -19.60 -28.53 24.95
N ASP A 263 -18.54 -28.96 24.27
CA ASP A 263 -18.14 -28.42 22.96
C ASP A 263 -19.16 -28.76 21.87
N LEU A 264 -19.75 -29.96 21.91
CA LEU A 264 -20.87 -30.31 21.04
C LEU A 264 -22.07 -29.38 21.25
N ALA A 265 -22.36 -29.00 22.49
CA ALA A 265 -23.46 -28.08 22.78
C ALA A 265 -23.18 -26.67 22.22
N GLU A 266 -21.92 -26.25 22.17
CA GLU A 266 -21.51 -25.01 21.50
C GLU A 266 -21.76 -25.08 19.98
N VAL A 267 -21.39 -26.16 19.29
CA VAL A 267 -21.71 -26.30 17.85
C VAL A 267 -23.23 -26.23 17.60
N LEU A 268 -24.03 -26.90 18.43
CA LEU A 268 -25.48 -26.92 18.27
C LEU A 268 -26.16 -25.59 18.62
N SER A 269 -25.58 -24.76 19.48
CA SER A 269 -26.14 -23.47 19.87
C SER A 269 -25.97 -22.40 18.79
N TYR A 270 -25.03 -22.59 17.86
CA TYR A 270 -24.73 -21.67 16.74
C TYR A 270 -25.03 -22.28 15.36
N TRP A 271 -25.92 -23.28 15.29
CA TRP A 271 -26.24 -23.98 14.04
C TRP A 271 -26.75 -23.05 12.93
N GLY A 272 -26.12 -23.11 11.76
CA GLY A 272 -26.44 -22.26 10.60
C GLY A 272 -25.25 -21.41 10.13
N PRO A 273 -25.50 -20.43 9.25
CA PRO A 273 -24.45 -19.56 8.73
C PRO A 273 -23.75 -18.78 9.86
N CYS A 274 -22.43 -18.62 9.75
CA CYS A 274 -21.70 -17.71 10.61
C CYS A 274 -22.01 -16.27 10.19
N SER A 275 -22.65 -15.49 11.06
CA SER A 275 -23.11 -14.11 10.80
C SER A 275 -23.04 -13.23 12.03
#